data_AF-A0A3N1SVD6-F1
#
_entry.id   AF-A0A3N1SVD6-F1
#
_cell.length_a   1.000
_cell.length_b   1.000
_cell.length_c   1.000
_cell.angle_alpha   90.00
_cell.angle_beta   90.00
_cell.angle_gamma   90.00
#
_symmetry.space_group_name_H-M   'P 1'
#
loop_
_entity.id
_entity.type
_entity.pdbx_description
1 polymer ?
#
loop_
_entity_poly.entity_id
_entity_poly.type
_entity_poly.pdbx_seq_one_letter_code
_entity_poly.pdbx_strand_id
1 'polypeptide(L)'
;MPGGQLPAPGPPAGYRGPFPPVFPPAPVPASRLRRIAGPAGVLAGVIGAFVVVGSVDPNEPGHYPVCPLLRFTGIYCPGCGGLRSAHAVAHGDIAVAFGSNALAVIGYGLFTVLWVLWMVRAAAGKPVRIALKPVHWWGIGAVLMIFTVVRNLPFGSALAP
;
A
#
# COMPACT_ATOMS: atom_id res chain seq x y z
N MET A 1 -39.36 4.17 -21.38
CA MET A 1 -39.94 3.11 -20.52
C MET A 1 -40.32 3.76 -19.20
N PRO A 2 -41.61 3.76 -18.80
CA PRO A 2 -42.04 4.36 -17.55
C PRO A 2 -41.48 3.55 -16.38
N GLY A 3 -40.84 4.23 -15.42
CA GLY A 3 -40.23 3.60 -14.26
C GLY A 3 -41.31 3.00 -13.34
N GLY A 4 -41.36 1.67 -13.28
CA GLY A 4 -42.17 0.96 -12.30
C GLY A 4 -41.64 1.23 -10.89
N GLN A 5 -42.39 2.00 -10.10
CA GLN A 5 -42.19 2.10 -8.66
C GLN A 5 -42.48 0.73 -8.05
N LEU A 6 -41.46 0.10 -7.46
CA LEU A 6 -41.66 -1.08 -6.62
C LEU A 6 -42.56 -0.69 -5.43
N PRO A 7 -43.52 -1.55 -5.03
CA PRO A 7 -44.37 -1.31 -3.86
C PRO A 7 -43.50 -1.08 -2.61
N ALA A 8 -43.86 -0.09 -1.79
CA ALA A 8 -43.18 0.15 -0.54
C ALA A 8 -43.33 -1.09 0.39
N PRO A 9 -42.26 -1.51 1.09
CA PRO A 9 -42.33 -2.63 2.02
C PRO A 9 -43.34 -2.32 3.13
N GLY A 10 -44.23 -3.28 3.40
CA GLY A 10 -45.19 -3.19 4.50
C GLY A 10 -44.51 -3.15 5.87
N PRO A 11 -45.23 -2.69 6.92
CA PRO A 11 -44.69 -2.65 8.27
C PRO A 11 -44.24 -4.05 8.75
N PRO A 12 -43.21 -4.14 9.61
CA PRO A 12 -42.73 -5.41 10.12
C PRO A 12 -43.83 -6.16 10.87
N ALA A 13 -43.88 -7.48 10.67
CA ALA A 13 -44.86 -8.35 11.31
C ALA A 13 -44.83 -8.15 12.84
N GLY A 14 -45.97 -7.76 13.42
CA GLY A 14 -46.11 -7.55 14.87
C GLY A 14 -45.95 -6.10 15.35
N TYR A 15 -45.78 -5.12 14.47
CA TYR A 15 -45.75 -3.71 14.87
C TYR A 15 -47.12 -3.23 15.42
N ARG A 16 -47.17 -2.78 16.67
CA ARG A 16 -48.37 -2.26 17.35
C ARG A 16 -48.21 -0.83 17.89
N GLY A 17 -47.20 -0.10 17.41
CA GLY A 17 -46.94 1.27 17.86
C GLY A 17 -48.04 2.25 17.43
N PRO A 18 -48.30 3.32 18.21
CA PRO A 18 -49.32 4.32 17.88
C PRO A 18 -48.93 5.23 16.69
N PHE A 19 -47.67 5.17 16.25
CA PHE A 19 -47.13 5.93 15.12
C PHE A 19 -46.63 4.98 14.03
N PRO A 20 -46.59 5.36 12.74
CA PRO A 20 -45.98 4.53 11.70
C PRO A 20 -44.49 4.26 11.98
N PRO A 21 -43.96 3.07 11.61
CA PRO A 21 -42.53 2.77 11.79
C PRO A 21 -41.67 3.74 10.97
N VAL A 22 -40.76 4.44 11.65
CA VAL A 22 -39.76 5.29 10.99
C VAL A 22 -38.60 4.40 10.57
N PHE A 23 -38.51 4.13 9.26
CA PHE A 23 -37.33 3.46 8.71
C PHE A 23 -36.23 4.50 8.49
N PRO A 24 -34.99 4.24 8.94
CA PRO A 24 -33.87 5.09 8.53
C PRO A 24 -33.79 5.09 7.00
N PRO A 25 -33.50 6.25 6.37
CA PRO A 25 -33.35 6.31 4.92
C PRO A 25 -32.32 5.27 4.47
N ALA A 26 -32.63 4.58 3.37
CA ALA A 26 -31.71 3.62 2.79
C ALA A 26 -30.34 4.27 2.58
N PRO A 27 -29.22 3.61 2.92
CA PRO A 27 -27.89 4.17 2.72
C PRO A 27 -27.72 4.60 1.25
N VAL A 28 -27.55 5.90 1.02
CA VAL A 28 -27.27 6.42 -0.32
C VAL A 28 -25.98 5.77 -0.82
N PRO A 29 -25.98 5.09 -1.98
CA PRO A 29 -24.77 4.48 -2.50
C PRO A 29 -23.71 5.56 -2.66
N ALA A 30 -22.56 5.39 -2.00
CA ALA A 30 -21.46 6.36 -2.08
C ALA A 30 -21.13 6.63 -3.55
N SER A 31 -21.03 7.91 -3.93
CA SER A 31 -20.70 8.30 -5.31
C SER A 31 -19.38 7.68 -5.75
N ARG A 32 -19.24 7.39 -7.06
CA ARG A 32 -18.01 6.82 -7.63
C ARG A 32 -16.79 7.67 -7.25
N LEU A 33 -16.95 8.99 -7.21
CA LEU A 33 -15.91 9.94 -6.80
C LEU A 33 -15.43 9.69 -5.36
N ARG A 34 -16.35 9.49 -4.41
CA ARG A 34 -16.00 9.20 -3.00
C ARG A 34 -15.30 7.85 -2.82
N ARG A 35 -15.56 6.88 -3.70
CA ARG A 35 -14.91 5.56 -3.68
C ARG A 35 -13.47 5.61 -4.21
N ILE A 36 -13.21 6.47 -5.20
CA ILE A 36 -11.90 6.64 -5.84
C ILE A 36 -10.99 7.59 -5.05
N ALA A 37 -11.55 8.50 -4.26
CA ALA A 37 -10.79 9.47 -3.48
C ALA A 37 -9.73 8.83 -2.56
N GLY A 38 -10.04 7.71 -1.91
CA GLY A 38 -9.09 6.97 -1.07
C GLY A 38 -7.87 6.45 -1.85
N PRO A 39 -8.08 5.59 -2.87
CA PRO A 39 -6.99 5.13 -3.74
C PRO A 39 -6.18 6.25 -4.38
N ALA A 40 -6.85 7.29 -4.86
CA ALA A 40 -6.21 8.43 -5.51
C ALA A 40 -5.35 9.24 -4.51
N GLY A 41 -5.84 9.46 -3.29
CA GLY A 41 -5.09 10.13 -2.24
C GLY A 41 -3.83 9.36 -1.83
N VAL A 42 -3.92 8.03 -1.72
CA VAL A 42 -2.75 7.18 -1.44
C VAL A 42 -1.73 7.25 -2.59
N LEU A 43 -2.18 7.18 -3.85
CA LEU A 43 -1.28 7.32 -4.99
C LEU A 43 -0.59 8.69 -5.01
N ALA A 44 -1.35 9.77 -4.77
CA ALA A 44 -0.80 11.12 -4.73
C ALA A 44 0.26 11.27 -3.63
N GLY A 45 0.03 10.70 -2.44
CA GLY A 45 1.02 10.69 -1.36
C GLY A 45 2.29 9.91 -1.73
N VAL A 46 2.14 8.74 -2.36
CA VAL A 46 3.30 7.94 -2.82
C VAL A 46 4.09 8.69 -3.89
N ILE A 47 3.42 9.23 -4.91
CA ILE A 47 4.08 10.04 -5.94
C ILE A 47 4.82 11.22 -5.31
N GLY A 48 4.17 11.94 -4.38
CA GLY A 48 4.81 13.05 -3.65
C GLY A 48 6.07 12.61 -2.92
N ALA A 49 6.05 11.45 -2.24
CA ALA A 49 7.23 10.91 -1.57
C ALA A 49 8.35 10.56 -2.57
N PHE A 50 8.04 9.94 -3.71
CA PHE A 50 9.02 9.64 -4.75
C PHE A 50 9.58 10.89 -5.42
N VAL A 51 8.78 11.94 -5.59
CA VAL A 51 9.25 13.23 -6.11
C VAL A 51 10.21 13.89 -5.13
N VAL A 52 9.90 13.93 -3.83
CA VAL A 52 10.81 14.47 -2.80
C VAL A 52 12.12 13.68 -2.79
N VAL A 53 12.04 12.35 -2.75
CA VAL A 53 13.23 11.49 -2.73
C VAL A 53 14.01 11.56 -4.04
N GLY A 54 13.35 11.71 -5.19
CA GLY A 54 14.02 11.92 -6.49
C GLY A 54 14.63 13.31 -6.64
N SER A 55 14.13 14.31 -5.91
CA SER A 55 14.65 15.68 -5.97
C SER A 55 15.87 15.93 -5.06
N VAL A 56 16.06 15.12 -4.03
CA VAL A 56 17.16 15.24 -3.09
C VAL A 56 18.05 14.01 -3.23
N ASP A 57 19.24 14.19 -3.80
CA ASP A 57 20.14 13.06 -4.08
C ASP A 57 20.58 12.37 -2.77
N PRO A 58 20.17 11.11 -2.53
CA PRO A 58 20.60 10.35 -1.36
C PRO A 58 22.01 9.79 -1.48
N ASN A 59 22.69 9.99 -2.62
CA ASN A 59 24.07 9.63 -2.85
C ASN A 59 25.04 10.75 -2.42
N GLU A 60 24.56 11.99 -2.28
CA GLU A 60 25.38 13.09 -1.76
C GLU A 60 25.43 13.08 -0.22
N PRO A 61 26.63 13.03 0.39
CA PRO A 61 26.77 13.07 1.84
C PRO A 61 26.35 14.44 2.38
N GLY A 62 25.36 14.45 3.30
CA GLY A 62 24.87 15.67 3.97
C GLY A 62 23.35 15.83 3.95
N HIS A 63 22.66 15.19 3.00
CA HIS A 63 21.19 15.33 2.85
C HIS A 63 20.37 14.34 3.67
N TYR A 64 20.91 13.16 3.99
CA TYR A 64 20.21 12.14 4.76
C TYR A 64 21.07 11.58 5.90
N PRO A 65 20.47 11.33 7.08
CA PRO A 65 21.19 10.74 8.19
C PRO A 65 21.67 9.33 7.83
N VAL A 66 22.93 9.04 8.17
CA VAL A 66 23.48 7.69 8.08
C VAL A 66 22.64 6.72 8.93
N CYS A 67 22.40 5.51 8.41
CA CYS A 67 21.63 4.49 9.13
C CYS A 67 22.31 4.17 10.47
N PRO A 68 21.69 4.47 11.63
CA PRO A 68 22.31 4.27 12.94
C PRO A 68 22.65 2.80 13.16
N LEU A 69 21.80 1.87 12.69
CA LEU A 69 22.02 0.44 12.88
C LEU A 69 23.27 -0.05 12.13
N LEU A 70 23.47 0.37 10.86
CA LEU A 70 24.69 0.05 10.13
C LEU A 70 25.92 0.68 10.80
N ARG A 71 25.79 1.93 11.27
CA ARG A 71 26.90 2.66 11.91
C ARG A 71 27.30 2.09 13.28
N PHE A 72 26.35 1.58 14.05
CA PHE A 72 26.60 1.07 15.42
C PHE A 72 26.77 -0.44 15.50
N THR A 73 26.16 -1.23 14.60
CA THR A 73 26.16 -2.70 14.69
C THR A 73 26.81 -3.39 13.49
N GLY A 74 27.03 -2.67 12.38
CA GLY A 74 27.50 -3.28 11.13
C GLY A 74 26.48 -4.19 10.44
N ILE A 75 25.26 -4.30 10.97
CA ILE A 75 24.20 -5.16 10.43
C ILE A 75 23.38 -4.41 9.39
N TYR A 76 23.19 -5.03 8.23
CA TYR A 76 22.29 -4.51 7.20
C TYR A 76 20.83 -4.85 7.56
N CYS A 77 20.06 -3.81 7.87
CA CYS A 77 18.61 -3.87 8.06
C CYS A 77 17.87 -4.10 6.72
N PRO A 78 16.62 -4.61 6.73
CA PRO A 78 15.85 -4.82 5.49
C PRO A 78 15.58 -3.51 4.73
N GLY A 79 15.53 -2.37 5.43
CA GLY A 79 15.33 -1.03 4.83
C GLY A 79 16.62 -0.34 4.36
N CYS A 80 17.80 -0.94 4.60
CA CYS A 80 19.07 -0.29 4.32
C CYS A 80 19.28 -0.17 2.80
N GLY A 81 19.60 1.04 2.32
CA GLY A 81 19.63 1.38 0.89
C GLY A 81 18.27 1.67 0.24
N GLY A 82 17.17 1.68 1.01
CA GLY A 82 15.83 1.93 0.48
C GLY A 82 15.65 3.31 -0.16
N LEU A 83 16.26 4.36 0.38
CA LEU A 83 16.24 5.71 -0.22
C LEU A 83 16.96 5.76 -1.57
N ARG A 84 18.13 5.11 -1.69
CA ARG A 84 18.86 5.00 -2.97
C ARG A 84 18.08 4.18 -3.99
N SER A 85 17.43 3.10 -3.54
CA SER A 85 16.55 2.29 -4.39
C SER A 85 15.35 3.10 -4.88
N ALA A 86 14.68 3.85 -3.99
CA ALA A 86 13.59 4.74 -4.35
C ALA A 86 14.02 5.84 -5.34
N HIS A 87 15.18 6.45 -5.15
CA HIS A 87 15.75 7.44 -6.07
C HIS A 87 16.06 6.84 -7.43
N ALA A 88 16.67 5.65 -7.48
CA ALA A 88 16.94 4.94 -8.73
C ALA A 88 15.64 4.56 -9.46
N VAL A 89 14.61 4.10 -8.74
CA VAL A 89 13.27 3.86 -9.31
C VAL A 89 12.64 5.16 -9.84
N ALA A 90 12.77 6.28 -9.11
CA ALA A 90 12.26 7.58 -9.54
C ALA A 90 12.91 8.06 -10.86
N HIS A 91 14.18 7.69 -11.10
CA HIS A 91 14.93 8.00 -12.31
C HIS A 91 14.80 6.94 -13.41
N GLY A 92 14.09 5.84 -13.16
CA GLY A 92 13.89 4.76 -14.13
C GLY A 92 15.01 3.71 -14.18
N ASP A 93 16.00 3.78 -13.29
CA ASP A 93 17.10 2.81 -13.22
C ASP A 93 16.76 1.66 -12.27
N ILE A 94 16.01 0.69 -12.80
CA ILE A 94 15.56 -0.47 -12.04
C ILE A 94 16.73 -1.40 -11.67
N ALA A 95 17.78 -1.48 -12.49
CA ALA A 95 18.94 -2.31 -12.22
C ALA A 95 19.72 -1.80 -10.99
N VAL A 96 19.96 -0.49 -10.94
CA VAL A 96 20.58 0.17 -9.78
C VAL A 96 19.67 0.11 -8.55
N ALA A 97 18.35 0.18 -8.74
CA ALA A 97 17.38 0.03 -7.65
C ALA A 97 17.43 -1.37 -7.01
N PHE A 98 17.56 -2.43 -7.81
CA PHE A 98 17.69 -3.81 -7.31
C PHE A 98 19.01 -4.02 -6.58
N GLY A 99 20.12 -3.50 -7.12
CA GLY A 99 21.43 -3.57 -6.48
C GLY A 99 21.48 -2.83 -5.13
N SER A 100 20.73 -1.73 -5.01
CA SER A 100 20.66 -0.95 -3.76
C SER A 100 19.70 -1.53 -2.71
N ASN A 101 18.52 -2.03 -3.12
CA ASN A 101 17.62 -2.78 -2.24
C ASN A 101 16.55 -3.57 -3.03
N ALA A 102 16.83 -4.85 -3.31
CA ALA A 102 15.88 -5.74 -3.98
C ALA A 102 14.52 -5.87 -3.25
N LEU A 103 14.49 -5.89 -1.92
CA LEU A 103 13.23 -5.99 -1.17
C LEU A 103 12.38 -4.73 -1.33
N ALA A 104 13.00 -3.55 -1.39
CA ALA A 104 12.28 -2.32 -1.67
C ALA A 104 11.62 -2.37 -3.06
N VAL A 105 12.35 -2.82 -4.09
CA VAL A 105 11.80 -2.95 -5.46
C VAL A 105 10.65 -3.95 -5.53
N ILE A 106 10.80 -5.13 -4.90
CA ILE A 106 9.72 -6.12 -4.80
C ILE A 106 8.52 -5.51 -4.07
N GLY A 107 8.75 -4.77 -2.99
CA GLY A 107 7.73 -4.05 -2.24
C GLY A 107 6.97 -3.03 -3.09
N TYR A 108 7.68 -2.24 -3.92
CA TYR A 108 7.05 -1.30 -4.86
C TYR A 108 6.19 -2.04 -5.90
N GLY A 109 6.68 -3.15 -6.45
CA GLY A 109 5.91 -3.96 -7.39
C GLY A 109 4.63 -4.53 -6.77
N LEU A 110 4.73 -5.11 -5.57
CA LEU A 110 3.56 -5.62 -4.83
C LEU A 110 2.56 -4.50 -4.50
N PHE A 111 3.06 -3.35 -4.06
CA PHE A 111 2.22 -2.17 -3.80
C PHE A 111 1.46 -1.77 -5.06
N THR A 112 2.11 -1.67 -6.22
CA THR A 112 1.47 -1.33 -7.50
C THR A 112 0.35 -2.31 -7.84
N VAL A 113 0.59 -3.62 -7.74
CA VAL A 113 -0.43 -4.64 -8.03
C VAL A 113 -1.63 -4.51 -7.09
N LEU A 114 -1.39 -4.41 -5.78
CA LEU A 114 -2.45 -4.29 -4.79
C LEU A 114 -3.24 -2.99 -4.96
N TRP A 115 -2.54 -1.89 -5.26
CA TRP A 115 -3.16 -0.60 -5.52
C TRP A 115 -4.04 -0.63 -6.78
N VAL A 116 -3.57 -1.22 -7.88
CA VAL A 116 -4.36 -1.38 -9.11
C VAL A 116 -5.61 -2.22 -8.83
N LEU A 117 -5.47 -3.35 -8.12
CA LEU A 117 -6.61 -4.18 -7.73
C LEU A 117 -7.61 -3.41 -6.85
N TRP A 118 -7.10 -2.60 -5.92
CA TRP A 118 -7.93 -1.76 -5.07
C TRP A 118 -8.67 -0.69 -5.88
N MET A 119 -7.96 0.01 -6.78
CA MET A 119 -8.49 1.03 -7.68
C MET A 119 -9.60 0.46 -8.57
N VAL A 120 -9.35 -0.68 -9.24
CA VAL A 120 -10.33 -1.37 -10.09
C VAL A 120 -11.55 -1.79 -9.28
N ARG A 121 -11.38 -2.32 -8.07
CA ARG A 121 -12.50 -2.72 -7.21
C ARG A 121 -13.30 -1.53 -6.68
N ALA A 122 -12.63 -0.45 -6.31
CA ALA A 122 -13.26 0.80 -5.88
C ALA A 122 -14.08 1.42 -7.01
N ALA A 123 -13.55 1.43 -8.24
CA ALA A 123 -14.24 1.90 -9.44
C ALA A 123 -15.43 1.00 -9.82
N ALA A 124 -15.29 -0.32 -9.67
CA ALA A 124 -16.36 -1.30 -9.87
C ALA A 124 -17.40 -1.32 -8.74
N GLY A 125 -17.20 -0.52 -7.68
CA GLY A 125 -18.12 -0.42 -6.55
C GLY A 125 -18.24 -1.68 -5.70
N LYS A 126 -17.27 -2.60 -5.79
CA LYS A 126 -17.23 -3.84 -5.01
C LYS A 126 -16.58 -3.57 -3.65
N PRO A 127 -17.11 -4.10 -2.54
CA PRO A 127 -16.48 -3.94 -1.24
C PRO A 127 -15.08 -4.59 -1.25
N VAL A 128 -14.08 -3.83 -0.81
CA VAL A 128 -12.70 -4.28 -0.70
C VAL A 128 -12.55 -4.92 0.68
N ARG A 129 -12.86 -6.21 0.79
CA ARG A 129 -12.55 -7.00 1.99
C ARG A 129 -11.22 -7.71 1.76
N ILE A 130 -10.12 -7.01 2.01
CA ILE A 130 -8.81 -7.65 2.13
C ILE A 130 -8.70 -8.14 3.58
N ALA A 131 -9.24 -9.33 3.84
CA ALA A 131 -9.06 -9.99 5.13
C ALA A 131 -7.68 -10.67 5.13
N LEU A 132 -6.68 -9.99 5.69
CA LEU A 132 -5.35 -10.57 5.91
C LEU A 132 -5.47 -11.63 7.02
N LYS A 133 -5.55 -12.90 6.62
CA LYS A 133 -5.44 -14.04 7.53
C LYS A 133 -4.06 -14.04 8.21
N PRO A 134 -3.95 -14.58 9.45
CA PRO A 134 -2.67 -14.67 10.19
C PRO A 134 -1.53 -15.31 9.39
N VAL A 135 -1.83 -16.25 8.50
CA VAL A 135 -0.84 -16.88 7.60
C VAL A 135 -0.10 -15.88 6.70
N HIS A 136 -0.76 -14.78 6.29
CA HIS A 136 -0.12 -13.75 5.48
C HIS A 136 0.85 -12.90 6.30
N TRP A 137 0.54 -12.65 7.58
CA TRP A 137 1.46 -11.98 8.50
C TRP A 137 2.70 -12.82 8.78
N TRP A 138 2.53 -14.13 8.97
CA TRP A 138 3.65 -15.07 9.08
C TRP A 138 4.47 -15.15 7.78
N GLY A 139 3.82 -15.10 6.61
CA GLY A 139 4.50 -15.03 5.31
C GLY A 139 5.34 -13.76 5.14
N ILE A 140 4.79 -12.58 5.51
CA ILE A 140 5.53 -11.32 5.49
C ILE A 140 6.73 -11.39 6.44
N GLY A 141 6.53 -11.90 7.66
CA GLY A 141 7.61 -12.09 8.65
C GLY A 141 8.69 -13.03 8.14
N ALA A 142 8.32 -14.16 7.53
CA ALA A 142 9.25 -15.12 6.96
C ALA A 142 10.05 -14.52 5.80
N VAL A 143 9.41 -13.77 4.90
CA VAL A 143 10.10 -13.09 3.79
C VAL A 143 11.08 -12.04 4.30
N LEU A 144 10.67 -11.23 5.29
CA LEU A 144 11.55 -10.24 5.93
C LEU A 144 12.74 -10.91 6.61
N MET A 145 12.52 -12.03 7.30
CA MET A 145 13.56 -12.79 7.97
C MET A 145 14.52 -13.43 6.96
N ILE A 146 14.01 -14.10 5.92
CA ILE A 146 14.81 -14.70 4.85
C ILE A 146 15.64 -13.62 4.14
N PHE A 147 15.05 -12.48 3.80
CA PHE A 147 15.79 -11.38 3.17
C PHE A 147 16.88 -10.83 4.08
N THR A 148 16.59 -10.66 5.37
CA THR A 148 17.58 -10.21 6.35
C THR A 148 18.73 -11.22 6.46
N VAL A 149 18.41 -12.52 6.51
CA VAL A 149 19.41 -13.60 6.58
C VAL A 149 20.25 -13.65 5.30
N VAL A 150 19.64 -13.70 4.12
CA VAL A 150 20.35 -13.74 2.83
C VAL A 150 21.23 -12.51 2.64
N ARG A 151 20.77 -11.32 3.05
CA ARG A 151 21.54 -10.07 2.94
C ARG A 151 22.68 -9.96 3.96
N ASN A 152 22.61 -10.69 5.08
CA ASN A 152 23.68 -10.80 6.07
C ASN A 152 24.54 -12.07 5.89
N LEU A 153 24.22 -12.95 4.94
CA LEU A 153 25.04 -14.11 4.59
C LEU A 153 26.24 -13.70 3.71
N PRO A 154 27.43 -14.27 3.93
CA PRO A 154 28.69 -13.81 3.36
C PRO A 154 28.87 -14.08 1.85
N PHE A 155 27.82 -14.47 1.13
CA PHE A 155 27.80 -14.45 -0.34
C PHE A 155 27.52 -13.03 -0.89
N GLY A 156 27.21 -12.06 -0.02
CA GLY A 156 27.01 -10.64 -0.35
C GLY A 156 28.23 -9.73 -0.10
N SER A 157 29.39 -10.27 0.23
CA SER A 157 30.66 -9.49 0.29
C SER A 157 31.16 -9.05 -1.10
N ALA A 158 30.56 -9.55 -2.18
CA ALA A 158 30.81 -9.07 -3.55
C ALA A 158 29.90 -7.89 -3.98
N LEU A 159 28.93 -7.51 -3.16
CA LEU A 159 28.06 -6.32 -3.34
C LEU A 159 28.29 -5.28 -2.24
N ALA A 160 29.43 -5.37 -1.56
CA ALA A 160 29.97 -4.27 -0.77
C ALA A 160 30.70 -3.30 -1.73
N PRO A 161 30.44 -1.98 -1.66
CA PRO A 161 31.48 -1.01 -1.95
C PRO A 161 32.51 -1.00 -0.81
#